data_AF-A0A9K3DJR2-F1
#
_entry.id   AF-A0A9K3DJR2-F1
#
_cell.length_a   1.000
_cell.length_b   1.000
_cell.length_c   1.000
_cell.angle_alpha   90.00
_cell.angle_beta   90.00
_cell.angle_gamma   90.00
#
_symmetry.space_group_name_H-M   'P 1'
#
loop_
_entity.id
_entity.type
_entity.pdbx_description
1 polymer ?
#
loop_
_entity_poly.entity_id
_entity_poly.type
_entity_poly.pdbx_seq_one_letter_code
_entity_poly.pdbx_strand_id
1 'polypeptide(L)'
;MTWLKERGIASVAELVLKSEELDKTVARLLVAARNDGYAQGYAECSHHVVNALKVDWDTSKSATHGVNTNAALVAVKTEFNNLQLLVMDLINIALQSEDHVA
;
A
#
# COMPACT_ATOMS: atom_id res chain seq x y z
N MET A 1 12.36 -0.27 31.97
CA MET A 1 12.31 -1.34 30.91
C MET A 1 11.13 -2.30 31.04
N THR A 2 10.62 -2.61 32.25
CA THR A 2 9.54 -3.60 32.48
C THR A 2 8.22 -3.20 31.82
N TRP A 3 7.81 -1.94 31.91
CA TRP A 3 6.61 -1.41 31.22
C TRP A 3 6.65 -1.63 29.71
N LEU A 4 7.80 -1.39 29.06
CA LEU A 4 7.95 -1.59 27.62
C LEU A 4 7.78 -3.05 27.23
N LYS A 5 8.34 -3.97 28.03
CA LYS A 5 8.21 -5.43 27.86
C LYS A 5 6.79 -5.94 28.12
N GLU A 6 6.05 -5.35 29.05
CA GLU A 6 4.73 -5.84 29.46
C GLU A 6 3.57 -5.21 28.68
N ARG A 7 3.68 -3.94 28.27
CA ARG A 7 2.59 -3.18 27.63
C ARG A 7 3.03 -2.26 26.49
N GLY A 8 4.28 -1.83 26.48
CA GLY A 8 4.78 -0.86 25.50
C GLY A 8 4.79 -1.40 24.06
N ILE A 9 5.20 -2.65 23.84
CA ILE A 9 5.25 -3.23 22.48
C ILE A 9 3.86 -3.27 21.83
N ALA A 10 2.84 -3.72 22.57
CA ALA A 10 1.47 -3.76 22.06
C ALA A 10 0.93 -2.36 21.76
N SER A 11 1.20 -1.39 22.64
CA SER A 11 0.78 0.01 22.46
C SER A 11 1.46 0.67 21.27
N VAL A 12 2.76 0.42 21.08
CA VAL A 12 3.54 0.90 19.92
C VAL A 12 2.99 0.32 18.62
N ALA A 13 2.75 -0.99 18.58
CA ALA A 13 2.19 -1.64 17.41
C ALA A 13 0.80 -1.09 17.07
N GLU A 14 -0.05 -0.87 18.07
CA GLU A 14 -1.37 -0.28 17.89
C GLU A 14 -1.30 1.14 17.31
N LEU A 15 -0.40 1.99 17.81
CA LEU A 15 -0.23 3.34 17.30
C LEU A 15 0.28 3.35 15.84
N VAL A 16 1.21 2.46 15.49
CA VAL A 16 1.68 2.28 14.11
C VAL A 16 0.52 1.85 13.20
N LEU A 17 -0.25 0.84 13.61
CA LEU A 17 -1.38 0.32 12.85
C LEU A 17 -2.54 1.31 12.71
N LYS A 18 -2.67 2.27 13.64
CA LYS A 18 -3.68 3.33 13.62
C LYS A 18 -3.20 4.65 13.01
N SER A 19 -1.97 4.71 12.52
CA SER A 19 -1.44 5.93 11.91
C SER A 19 -2.20 6.27 10.62
N GLU A 20 -2.59 7.54 10.49
CA GLU A 20 -3.36 8.03 9.34
C GLU A 20 -2.52 7.98 8.06
N GLU A 21 -1.21 8.17 8.18
CA GLU A 21 -0.24 8.10 7.09
C GLU A 21 -0.18 6.67 6.50
N LEU A 22 -0.19 5.65 7.35
CA LEU A 22 -0.23 4.26 6.93
C LEU A 22 -1.55 3.92 6.26
N ASP A 23 -2.67 4.28 6.89
CA ASP A 23 -4.01 4.00 6.36
C ASP A 23 -4.22 4.60 4.95
N LYS A 24 -3.90 5.89 4.78
CA LYS A 24 -3.99 6.58 3.48
C LYS A 24 -3.09 5.95 2.42
N THR A 25 -1.88 5.55 2.80
CA THR A 25 -0.91 5.00 1.84
C THR A 25 -1.28 3.58 1.44
N VAL A 26 -1.76 2.76 2.37
CA VAL A 26 -2.32 1.43 2.08
C VAL A 26 -3.56 1.54 1.19
N ALA A 27 -4.47 2.47 1.48
CA ALA A 27 -5.67 2.68 0.65
C ALA A 27 -5.30 3.03 -0.81
N ARG A 28 -4.33 3.94 -1.00
CA ARG A 28 -3.81 4.28 -2.33
C ARG A 28 -3.14 3.07 -3.01
N LEU A 29 -2.36 2.30 -2.27
CA LEU A 29 -1.68 1.11 -2.80
C LEU A 29 -2.70 0.07 -3.27
N LEU A 30 -3.76 -0.19 -2.50
CA LEU A 30 -4.83 -1.12 -2.86
C LEU A 30 -5.54 -0.69 -4.15
N VAL A 31 -5.86 0.60 -4.29
CA VAL A 31 -6.49 1.13 -5.51
C VAL A 31 -5.55 0.99 -6.72
N ALA A 32 -4.28 1.37 -6.57
CA ALA A 32 -3.30 1.25 -7.65
C ALA A 32 -3.09 -0.21 -8.09
N ALA A 33 -2.97 -1.14 -7.13
CA ALA A 33 -2.82 -2.56 -7.39
C ALA A 33 -4.04 -3.15 -8.09
N ARG A 34 -5.25 -2.75 -7.66
CA ARG A 34 -6.49 -3.18 -8.30
C ARG A 34 -6.58 -2.70 -9.76
N ASN A 35 -6.23 -1.44 -10.01
CA ASN A 35 -6.27 -0.87 -11.37
C ASN A 35 -5.26 -1.57 -12.28
N ASP A 36 -4.06 -1.87 -11.78
CA ASP A 36 -3.07 -2.60 -12.56
C ASP A 36 -3.49 -4.04 -12.83
N GLY A 37 -3.99 -4.75 -11.82
CA GLY A 37 -4.54 -6.10 -12.00
C GLY A 37 -5.72 -6.13 -12.98
N TYR A 38 -6.58 -5.12 -12.98
CA TYR A 38 -7.67 -4.98 -13.97
C TYR A 38 -7.11 -4.78 -15.39
N ALA A 39 -6.10 -3.92 -15.56
CA ALA A 39 -5.46 -3.69 -16.85
C ALA A 39 -4.81 -4.98 -17.40
N GLN A 40 -4.07 -5.70 -16.55
CA GLN A 40 -3.43 -6.97 -16.91
C GLN A 40 -4.47 -8.04 -17.26
N GLY A 41 -5.49 -8.22 -16.43
CA GLY A 41 -6.56 -9.19 -16.68
C GLY A 41 -7.34 -8.90 -17.96
N TYR A 42 -7.61 -7.61 -18.26
CA TYR A 42 -8.26 -7.23 -19.51
C TYR A 42 -7.38 -7.51 -20.73
N ALA A 43 -6.07 -7.25 -20.63
CA ALA A 43 -5.11 -7.56 -21.69
C ALA A 43 -5.03 -9.08 -21.97
N GLU A 44 -5.02 -9.91 -20.92
CA GLU A 44 -5.06 -11.36 -21.05
C GLU A 44 -6.38 -11.84 -21.68
N CYS A 45 -7.53 -11.32 -21.23
CA CYS A 45 -8.81 -11.64 -21.84
C CYS A 45 -8.86 -11.25 -23.32
N SER A 46 -8.32 -10.07 -23.67
CA SER A 46 -8.25 -9.60 -25.05
C SER A 46 -7.41 -10.54 -25.91
N HIS A 47 -6.25 -10.98 -25.39
CA HIS A 47 -5.41 -11.97 -26.05
C HIS A 47 -6.16 -13.30 -26.32
N HIS A 48 -6.90 -13.80 -25.33
CA HIS A 48 -7.69 -15.03 -25.50
C HIS A 48 -8.80 -14.87 -26.55
N VAL A 49 -9.49 -13.73 -26.58
CA VAL A 49 -10.54 -13.44 -27.58
C VAL A 49 -9.96 -13.43 -28.99
N VAL A 50 -8.86 -12.70 -29.21
CA VAL A 50 -8.17 -12.65 -30.51
C VAL A 50 -7.76 -14.07 -30.94
N ASN A 51 -7.19 -14.84 -30.02
CA ASN A 51 -6.71 -16.18 -30.34
C ASN A 51 -7.85 -17.16 -30.66
N ALA A 52 -8.95 -17.12 -29.93
CA ALA A 52 -10.07 -18.06 -30.08
C ALA A 52 -10.95 -17.72 -31.29
N LEU A 53 -11.29 -16.44 -31.46
CA LEU A 53 -12.26 -16.01 -32.46
C LEU A 53 -11.63 -15.49 -33.76
N LYS A 54 -10.30 -15.26 -33.77
CA LYS A 54 -9.56 -14.72 -34.92
C LYS A 54 -10.09 -13.35 -35.38
N VAL A 55 -10.57 -12.55 -34.42
CA VAL A 55 -11.06 -11.18 -34.64
C VAL A 55 -10.04 -10.17 -34.16
N ASP A 56 -10.11 -8.95 -34.70
CA ASP A 56 -9.37 -7.81 -34.17
C ASP A 56 -10.05 -7.30 -32.89
N TRP A 57 -9.35 -7.41 -31.76
CA TRP A 57 -9.84 -7.02 -30.45
C TRP A 57 -8.66 -6.55 -29.60
N ASP A 58 -8.80 -5.37 -29.00
CA ASP A 58 -7.76 -4.73 -28.22
C ASP A 58 -8.27 -4.26 -26.84
N THR A 59 -7.44 -3.48 -26.15
CA THR A 59 -7.78 -2.94 -24.83
C THR A 59 -8.55 -1.62 -24.89
N SER A 60 -8.98 -1.12 -26.06
CA SER A 60 -9.64 0.21 -26.23
C SER A 60 -10.93 0.38 -25.44
N LYS A 61 -11.59 -0.74 -25.11
CA LYS A 61 -12.81 -0.77 -24.29
C LYS A 61 -12.55 -0.93 -22.78
N SER A 62 -11.29 -1.08 -22.38
CA SER A 62 -10.90 -1.16 -20.97
C SER A 62 -11.08 0.18 -20.27
N ALA A 63 -11.58 0.17 -19.03
CA ALA A 63 -11.62 1.36 -18.18
C ALA A 63 -10.23 1.95 -17.87
N THR A 64 -9.16 1.16 -18.05
CA THR A 64 -7.77 1.58 -17.86
C THR A 64 -7.05 1.84 -19.19
N HIS A 65 -7.76 1.91 -20.32
CA HIS A 65 -7.14 2.15 -21.61
C HIS A 65 -6.37 3.48 -21.64
N GLY A 66 -5.16 3.45 -22.20
CA GLY A 66 -4.28 4.62 -22.30
C GLY A 66 -3.66 5.06 -20.96
N VAL A 67 -3.92 4.35 -19.85
CA VAL A 67 -3.34 4.65 -18.54
C VAL A 67 -2.19 3.70 -18.23
N ASN A 68 -1.04 4.24 -17.80
CA ASN A 68 0.08 3.42 -17.34
C ASN A 68 -0.11 3.00 -15.87
N THR A 69 -0.98 2.02 -15.64
CA THR A 69 -1.32 1.52 -14.30
C THR A 69 -0.13 0.93 -13.56
N ASN A 70 0.79 0.28 -14.28
CA ASN A 70 2.00 -0.30 -13.71
C ASN A 70 2.92 0.78 -13.15
N ALA A 71 3.15 1.87 -13.89
CA ALA A 71 3.94 2.99 -13.38
C ALA A 71 3.30 3.63 -12.14
N ALA A 72 1.97 3.77 -12.14
CA ALA A 72 1.24 4.29 -10.97
C ALA A 72 1.40 3.36 -9.75
N LEU A 73 1.29 2.04 -9.94
CA LEU A 73 1.52 1.07 -8.87
C LEU A 73 2.96 1.10 -8.34
N VAL A 74 3.96 1.17 -9.23
CA VAL A 74 5.37 1.28 -8.86
C VAL A 74 5.63 2.55 -8.04
N ALA A 75 5.06 3.68 -8.46
CA ALA A 75 5.19 4.95 -7.73
C ALA A 75 4.60 4.87 -6.31
N VAL A 76 3.36 4.39 -6.17
CA VAL A 76 2.70 4.29 -4.86
C VAL A 76 3.36 3.23 -3.98
N LYS A 77 3.84 2.12 -4.55
CA LYS A 77 4.62 1.11 -3.80
C LYS A 77 5.94 1.68 -3.29
N THR A 78 6.58 2.55 -4.07
CA THR A 78 7.81 3.24 -3.65
C THR A 78 7.51 4.19 -2.50
N GLU A 79 6.40 4.93 -2.57
CA GLU A 79 5.94 5.79 -1.47
C GLU A 79 5.66 4.97 -0.19
N PHE A 80 4.94 3.85 -0.31
CA PHE A 80 4.67 2.95 0.83
C PHE A 80 5.95 2.41 1.47
N ASN A 81 6.90 1.93 0.66
CA ASN A 81 8.16 1.36 1.16
C ASN A 81 9.05 2.40 1.88
N ASN A 82 8.88 3.68 1.56
CA ASN A 82 9.65 4.78 2.15
C ASN A 82 8.80 5.61 3.12
N LEU A 83 7.63 5.10 3.53
CA LEU A 83 6.71 5.82 4.39
C LEU A 83 7.34 6.08 5.76
N GLN A 84 7.40 7.36 6.14
CA GLN A 84 7.74 7.77 7.50
C GLN A 84 6.46 7.95 8.30
N LEU A 85 6.41 7.32 9.47
CA LEU A 85 5.28 7.43 10.38
C LEU A 85 5.66 8.38 11.51
N LEU A 86 4.92 9.48 11.69
CA LEU A 86 5.20 10.46 12.74
C LEU A 86 5.18 9.82 14.14
N VAL A 87 4.40 8.76 14.31
CA VAL A 87 4.38 8.01 15.57
C VAL A 87 5.74 7.41 15.93
N MET A 88 6.59 7.07 14.96
CA MET A 88 7.92 6.52 15.24
C MET A 88 8.82 7.57 15.91
N ASP A 89 8.69 8.84 15.51
CA ASP A 89 9.42 9.93 16.17
C ASP A 89 8.93 10.15 17.59
N LEU A 90 7.60 10.09 17.81
CA LEU A 90 7.01 10.19 19.15
C LEU A 90 7.45 9.03 20.05
N ILE A 91 7.53 7.81 19.51
CA ILE A 91 8.03 6.63 20.24
C ILE A 91 9.50 6.82 20.62
N ASN A 92 10.33 7.29 19.67
CA ASN A 92 11.74 7.56 19.95
C ASN A 92 11.93 8.58 21.07
N ILE A 93 11.13 9.65 21.10
CA ILE A 93 11.15 10.65 22.18
C ILE A 93 10.70 10.02 23.50
N ALA A 94 9.60 9.23 23.49
CA ALA A 94 9.11 8.58 24.70
C ALA A 94 10.13 7.58 25.28
N LEU A 95 10.87 6.86 24.44
CA LEU A 95 11.92 5.93 24.85
C LEU A 95 13.13 6.62 25.49
N GLN A 96 13.35 7.91 25.24
CA GLN A 96 14.42 8.71 25.86
C GLN A 96 14.02 9.25 27.24
N SER A 97 12.73 9.22 27.59
CA SER A 97 12.28 9.66 28.92
C SER A 97 12.63 8.63 29.98
N GLU A 98 13.31 9.06 31.04
CA GLU A 98 13.56 8.26 32.25
C GLU A 98 12.30 8.20 33.13
N ASP A 99 11.14 7.81 32.60
CA ASP A 99 9.99 7.56 33.46
C ASP A 99 10.17 6.22 34.18
N HIS A 100 10.89 6.29 35.32
CA HIS A 100 10.65 5.39 36.42
C HIS A 100 9.17 5.56 36.79
N VAL A 101 8.38 4.51 36.65
CA VAL A 101 7.12 4.41 37.37
C VAL A 101 7.48 3.63 38.63
N ALA A 102 7.62 4.34 39.75
CA ALA A 102 7.63 3.74 41.08
C ALA A 102 6.26 3.12 41.40
#